data_AF-A0A920E3X9-F1
#
_entry.id   AF-A0A920E3X9-F1
#
_cell.length_a   1.000
_cell.length_b   1.000
_cell.length_c   1.000
_cell.angle_alpha   90.00
_cell.angle_beta   90.00
_cell.angle_gamma   90.00
#
_symmetry.space_group_name_H-M   'P 1'
#
loop_
_entity.id
_entity.type
_entity.pdbx_description
1 polymer ?
#
loop_
_entity_poly.entity_id
_entity_poly.type
_entity_poly.pdbx_seq_one_letter_code
_entity_poly.pdbx_strand_id
1 'polypeptide(L)'
;MQTVKTCVHGAINMLGLAKRTKARIMQASTSEIYGDPEVHPQSESYKGAVSIEGPRACYDEGKRCAETIFWDYQRQHQIDVKVIRIFNTFGPRMQPNDGRVVSNFILQALANKDITVYGKGNQTRSFCYIDDLISGILMMMELENFSGPINLGNPSEISILELASEIIDLTGSNSKIMYEDLPIDDPQMRCPDISLANKKLGWSPKFDRKTGLKKTIKYFDSLLKKELI
;
A
#
# COMPACT_ATOMS: atom_id res chain seq x y z
N MET A 1 -14.79 3.93 -14.05
CA MET A 1 -14.39 3.44 -15.39
C MET A 1 -12.92 3.73 -15.74
N GLN A 2 -12.36 4.91 -15.42
CA GLN A 2 -10.97 5.22 -15.79
C GLN A 2 -9.94 4.31 -15.10
N THR A 3 -10.16 3.97 -13.82
CA THR A 3 -9.28 3.09 -13.03
C THR A 3 -9.04 1.74 -13.71
N VAL A 4 -10.11 1.02 -14.05
CA VAL A 4 -9.97 -0.32 -14.67
C VAL A 4 -9.31 -0.25 -16.04
N LYS A 5 -9.60 0.79 -16.84
CA LYS A 5 -8.94 1.01 -18.14
C LYS A 5 -7.44 1.17 -17.96
N THR A 6 -7.01 1.99 -16.99
CA THR A 6 -5.59 2.16 -16.69
C THR A 6 -4.95 0.85 -16.23
N CYS A 7 -5.59 0.09 -15.34
CA CYS A 7 -5.04 -1.17 -14.86
C CYS A 7 -4.88 -2.20 -15.99
N VAL A 8 -5.92 -2.39 -16.82
CA VAL A 8 -5.97 -3.46 -17.82
C VAL A 8 -5.29 -3.04 -19.12
N HIS A 9 -5.72 -1.95 -19.77
CA HIS A 9 -5.11 -1.52 -21.02
C HIS A 9 -3.67 -1.04 -20.82
N GLY A 10 -3.38 -0.38 -19.69
CA GLY A 10 -2.02 0.01 -19.34
C GLY A 10 -1.10 -1.20 -19.21
N ALA A 11 -1.53 -2.27 -18.53
CA ALA A 11 -0.76 -3.50 -18.42
C ALA A 11 -0.49 -4.13 -19.79
N ILE A 12 -1.52 -4.28 -20.64
CA ILE A 12 -1.39 -4.84 -22.00
C ILE A 12 -0.38 -4.04 -22.84
N ASN A 13 -0.48 -2.71 -22.82
CA ASN A 13 0.41 -1.84 -23.59
C ASN A 13 1.87 -1.96 -23.13
N MET A 14 2.10 -1.94 -21.81
CA MET A 14 3.44 -2.02 -21.25
C MET A 14 4.06 -3.41 -21.43
N LEU A 15 3.27 -4.48 -21.31
CA LEU A 15 3.71 -5.84 -21.63
C LEU A 15 4.00 -6.01 -23.13
N GLY A 16 3.19 -5.40 -23.99
CA GLY A 16 3.45 -5.34 -25.43
C GLY A 16 4.76 -4.64 -25.76
N LEU A 17 5.08 -3.56 -25.06
CA LEU A 17 6.37 -2.88 -25.18
C LEU A 17 7.51 -3.77 -24.67
N ALA A 18 7.39 -4.32 -23.46
CA ALA A 18 8.38 -5.21 -22.85
C ALA A 18 8.69 -6.42 -23.74
N LYS A 19 7.68 -6.99 -24.39
CA LYS A 19 7.83 -8.06 -25.39
C LYS A 19 8.73 -7.63 -26.56
N ARG A 20 8.47 -6.45 -27.14
CA ARG A 20 9.21 -5.96 -28.31
C ARG A 20 10.65 -5.60 -27.99
N THR A 21 10.88 -5.03 -26.81
CA THR A 21 12.21 -4.56 -26.38
C THR A 21 12.98 -5.58 -25.56
N LYS A 22 12.35 -6.70 -25.20
CA LYS A 22 12.88 -7.71 -24.26
C LYS A 22 13.21 -7.14 -22.88
N ALA A 23 12.50 -6.09 -22.47
CA ALA A 23 12.69 -5.48 -21.17
C ALA A 23 12.08 -6.34 -20.05
N ARG A 24 12.75 -6.40 -18.91
CA ARG A 24 12.16 -6.85 -17.64
C ARG A 24 11.10 -5.84 -17.20
N ILE A 25 9.95 -6.32 -16.75
CA ILE A 25 8.84 -5.47 -16.33
C ILE A 25 8.26 -5.93 -15.00
N MET A 26 7.99 -4.99 -14.11
CA MET A 26 7.35 -5.25 -12.83
C MET A 26 5.91 -4.76 -12.81
N GLN A 27 5.01 -5.63 -12.36
CA GLN A 27 3.68 -5.25 -11.93
C GLN A 27 3.77 -4.83 -10.44
N ALA A 28 3.36 -3.59 -10.17
CA ALA A 28 3.13 -3.08 -8.83
C ALA A 28 1.68 -3.36 -8.41
N SER A 29 1.46 -4.50 -7.76
CA SER A 29 0.15 -4.95 -7.32
C SER A 29 -0.15 -4.37 -5.96
N THR A 30 -1.19 -4.87 -5.32
CA THR A 30 -1.68 -4.32 -4.06
C THR A 30 -2.21 -5.43 -3.18
N SER A 31 -2.17 -5.22 -1.87
CA SER A 31 -2.87 -6.06 -0.91
C SER A 31 -4.40 -6.03 -1.06
N GLU A 32 -4.98 -5.04 -1.74
CA GLU A 32 -6.43 -5.00 -2.01
C GLU A 32 -6.92 -6.19 -2.85
N ILE A 33 -6.03 -6.88 -3.59
CA ILE A 33 -6.42 -8.10 -4.31
C ILE A 33 -6.87 -9.23 -3.36
N TYR A 34 -6.47 -9.16 -2.08
CA TYR A 34 -6.90 -10.07 -1.04
C TYR A 34 -8.30 -9.73 -0.51
N GLY A 35 -8.80 -8.52 -0.79
CA GLY A 35 -10.14 -8.05 -0.43
C GLY A 35 -10.37 -7.96 1.07
N ASP A 36 -11.44 -8.61 1.53
CA ASP A 36 -11.80 -8.80 2.94
C ASP A 36 -11.31 -10.18 3.41
N PRO A 37 -10.04 -10.29 3.85
CA PRO A 37 -9.42 -11.58 4.03
C PRO A 37 -10.05 -12.38 5.17
N GLU A 38 -10.32 -13.65 4.90
CA GLU A 38 -10.78 -14.64 5.89
C GLU A 38 -9.61 -15.29 6.66
N VAL A 39 -8.37 -14.90 6.34
CA VAL A 39 -7.12 -15.43 6.91
C VAL A 39 -6.23 -14.29 7.39
N HIS A 40 -5.49 -14.52 8.48
CA HIS A 40 -4.58 -13.53 9.04
C HIS A 40 -3.33 -14.21 9.62
N PRO A 41 -2.10 -13.83 9.20
CA PRO A 41 -1.75 -12.83 8.17
C PRO A 41 -2.07 -13.31 6.74
N GLN A 42 -1.97 -12.41 5.75
CA GLN A 42 -2.20 -12.73 4.34
C GLN A 42 -0.88 -13.09 3.64
N SER A 43 -0.73 -14.36 3.25
CA SER A 43 0.38 -14.85 2.43
C SER A 43 0.02 -14.86 0.94
N GLU A 44 1.03 -15.00 0.09
CA GLU A 44 0.87 -14.93 -1.37
C GLU A 44 0.01 -16.06 -1.96
N SER A 45 -0.18 -17.16 -1.22
CA SER A 45 -1.02 -18.29 -1.62
C SER A 45 -2.52 -18.04 -1.44
N TYR A 46 -2.91 -17.03 -0.67
CA TYR A 46 -4.32 -16.68 -0.47
C TYR A 46 -4.92 -16.10 -1.75
N LYS A 47 -6.12 -16.57 -2.12
CA LYS A 47 -6.80 -16.19 -3.37
C LYS A 47 -7.54 -14.85 -3.30
N GLY A 48 -7.81 -14.36 -2.08
CA GLY A 48 -8.62 -13.16 -1.83
C GLY A 48 -10.12 -13.42 -1.80
N ALA A 49 -10.84 -12.58 -1.06
CA ALA A 49 -12.30 -12.51 -1.03
C ALA A 49 -12.72 -11.09 -1.42
N VAL A 50 -13.00 -10.89 -2.71
CA VAL A 50 -13.16 -9.56 -3.33
C VAL A 50 -14.54 -9.47 -3.99
N SER A 51 -15.26 -8.37 -3.75
CA SER A 51 -16.53 -8.08 -4.45
C SER A 51 -16.26 -7.62 -5.89
N ILE A 52 -17.12 -8.05 -6.81
CA ILE A 52 -17.03 -7.71 -8.24
C ILE A 52 -17.91 -6.51 -8.62
N GLU A 53 -18.86 -6.15 -7.77
CA GLU A 53 -19.88 -5.13 -7.99
C GLU A 53 -19.73 -3.89 -7.09
N GLY A 54 -18.96 -4.00 -6.00
CA GLY A 54 -18.77 -2.92 -5.04
C GLY A 54 -18.06 -1.69 -5.63
N PRO A 55 -18.14 -0.53 -4.95
CA PRO A 55 -17.56 0.73 -5.45
C PRO A 55 -16.04 0.66 -5.63
N ARG A 56 -15.35 -0.22 -4.89
CA ARG A 56 -13.90 -0.45 -4.96
C ARG A 56 -13.48 -1.48 -6.02
N ALA A 57 -14.42 -2.28 -6.53
CA ALA A 57 -14.14 -3.38 -7.47
C ALA A 57 -13.38 -2.92 -8.72
N CYS A 58 -13.61 -1.68 -9.19
CA CYS A 58 -12.89 -1.15 -10.35
C CYS A 58 -11.36 -1.05 -10.18
N TYR A 59 -10.88 -0.94 -8.95
CA TYR A 59 -9.45 -0.98 -8.61
C TYR A 59 -9.02 -2.41 -8.30
N ASP A 60 -9.77 -3.11 -7.45
CA ASP A 60 -9.40 -4.43 -6.92
C ASP A 60 -9.36 -5.48 -8.04
N GLU A 61 -10.45 -5.60 -8.82
CA GLU A 61 -10.52 -6.47 -9.99
C GLU A 61 -9.60 -5.99 -11.12
N GLY A 62 -9.41 -4.67 -11.24
CA GLY A 62 -8.44 -4.11 -12.18
C GLY A 62 -7.02 -4.61 -11.90
N LYS A 63 -6.60 -4.64 -10.64
CA LYS A 63 -5.28 -5.13 -10.21
C LYS A 63 -5.17 -6.65 -10.29
N ARG A 64 -6.22 -7.39 -9.94
CA ARG A 64 -6.29 -8.85 -10.09
C ARG A 64 -6.17 -9.27 -11.56
N CYS A 65 -6.95 -8.65 -12.44
CA CYS A 65 -6.88 -8.87 -13.88
C CYS A 65 -5.49 -8.52 -14.43
N ALA A 66 -4.88 -7.42 -13.99
CA ALA A 66 -3.52 -7.07 -14.39
C ALA A 66 -2.49 -8.17 -13.99
N GLU A 67 -2.58 -8.77 -12.79
CA GLU A 67 -1.72 -9.92 -12.44
C GLU A 67 -1.93 -11.09 -13.41
N THR A 68 -3.19 -11.44 -13.73
CA THR A 68 -3.50 -12.50 -14.70
C THR A 68 -2.82 -12.23 -16.06
N ILE A 69 -2.93 -11.01 -16.58
CA ILE A 69 -2.33 -10.63 -17.87
C ILE A 69 -0.80 -10.76 -17.82
N PHE A 70 -0.16 -10.35 -16.72
CA PHE A 70 1.29 -10.52 -16.54
C PHE A 70 1.70 -12.00 -16.57
N TRP A 71 0.96 -12.88 -15.88
CA TRP A 71 1.24 -14.31 -15.89
C TRP A 71 1.00 -14.95 -17.26
N ASP A 72 -0.03 -14.52 -17.99
CA ASP A 72 -0.33 -15.01 -19.33
C ASP A 72 0.79 -14.64 -20.31
N TYR A 73 1.25 -13.39 -20.29
CA TYR A 73 2.36 -12.93 -21.12
C TYR A 73 3.66 -13.68 -20.80
N GLN A 74 3.93 -13.97 -19.53
CA GLN A 74 5.07 -14.80 -19.16
C GLN A 74 4.96 -16.21 -19.76
N ARG A 75 3.82 -16.90 -19.57
CA ARG A 75 3.64 -18.27 -20.07
C ARG A 75 3.68 -18.36 -21.59
N GLN A 76 3.09 -17.39 -22.29
CA GLN A 76 2.95 -17.43 -23.75
C GLN A 76 4.15 -16.83 -24.49
N HIS A 77 4.87 -15.90 -23.88
CA HIS A 77 5.91 -15.12 -24.57
C HIS A 77 7.25 -15.10 -23.84
N GLN A 78 7.37 -15.79 -22.70
CA GLN A 78 8.60 -15.92 -21.91
C GLN A 78 9.22 -14.56 -21.56
N ILE A 79 8.37 -13.55 -21.33
CA ILE A 79 8.82 -12.22 -20.89
C ILE A 79 9.22 -12.31 -19.42
N ASP A 80 10.31 -11.63 -19.08
CA ASP A 80 10.76 -11.50 -17.70
C ASP A 80 9.87 -10.53 -16.93
N VAL A 81 8.91 -11.11 -16.22
CA VAL A 81 7.97 -10.38 -15.37
C VAL A 81 8.36 -10.52 -13.91
N LYS A 82 8.14 -9.45 -13.15
CA LYS A 82 8.17 -9.43 -11.68
C LYS A 82 6.79 -8.98 -11.17
N VAL A 83 6.29 -9.61 -10.12
CA VAL A 83 5.04 -9.20 -9.46
C VAL A 83 5.29 -9.01 -7.98
N ILE A 84 4.94 -7.83 -7.48
CA ILE A 84 4.96 -7.53 -6.04
C ILE A 84 3.56 -7.10 -5.59
N ARG A 85 3.19 -7.45 -4.36
CA ARG A 85 1.92 -7.07 -3.74
C ARG A 85 2.21 -6.11 -2.61
N ILE A 86 1.92 -4.84 -2.88
CA ILE A 86 2.28 -3.73 -2.01
C ILE A 86 1.20 -3.54 -0.95
N PHE A 87 1.60 -3.61 0.32
CA PHE A 87 0.76 -3.27 1.46
C PHE A 87 0.83 -1.76 1.76
N ASN A 88 0.03 -1.27 2.71
CA ASN A 88 -0.08 0.17 2.96
C ASN A 88 1.30 0.80 3.19
N THR A 89 1.65 1.76 2.33
CA THR A 89 2.92 2.48 2.36
C THR A 89 2.70 3.96 2.61
N PHE A 90 3.58 4.55 3.43
CA PHE A 90 3.55 5.97 3.73
C PHE A 90 4.95 6.59 3.66
N GLY A 91 5.02 7.90 3.46
CA GLY A 91 6.27 8.63 3.35
C GLY A 91 6.10 10.04 2.76
N PRO A 92 7.21 10.80 2.65
CA PRO A 92 7.23 12.05 1.90
C PRO A 92 6.70 11.89 0.46
N ARG A 93 6.15 12.97 -0.13
CA ARG A 93 5.56 13.02 -1.48
C ARG A 93 4.20 12.31 -1.65
N MET A 94 3.59 11.85 -0.57
CA MET A 94 2.15 11.52 -0.60
C MET A 94 1.32 12.75 -0.97
N GLN A 95 0.23 12.53 -1.70
CA GLN A 95 -0.72 13.60 -1.98
C GLN A 95 -1.46 13.96 -0.68
N PRO A 96 -1.61 15.25 -0.33
CA PRO A 96 -2.29 15.64 0.90
C PRO A 96 -3.72 15.10 1.01
N ASN A 97 -4.48 15.11 -0.09
CA ASN A 97 -5.88 14.72 -0.12
C ASN A 97 -6.08 13.32 -0.71
N ASP A 98 -5.15 12.39 -0.48
CA ASP A 98 -5.25 11.01 -0.99
C ASP A 98 -6.29 10.14 -0.25
N GLY A 99 -6.88 10.68 0.82
CA GLY A 99 -7.92 10.01 1.62
C GLY A 99 -7.39 8.91 2.54
N ARG A 100 -6.07 8.70 2.64
CA ARG A 100 -5.48 7.68 3.52
C ARG A 100 -5.37 8.19 4.95
N VAL A 101 -5.41 7.25 5.89
CA VAL A 101 -5.46 7.57 7.33
C VAL A 101 -4.21 8.32 7.83
N VAL A 102 -3.02 7.95 7.37
CA VAL A 102 -1.76 8.59 7.81
C VAL A 102 -1.69 10.05 7.37
N SER A 103 -1.98 10.35 6.10
CA SER A 103 -2.01 11.70 5.54
C SER A 103 -3.09 12.55 6.21
N ASN A 104 -4.32 12.02 6.32
CA ASN A 104 -5.42 12.73 6.97
C ASN A 104 -5.08 13.10 8.42
N PHE A 105 -4.58 12.16 9.22
CA PHE A 105 -4.24 12.41 10.63
C PHE A 105 -3.11 13.42 10.77
N ILE A 106 -2.06 13.31 9.95
CA ILE A 106 -0.95 14.27 9.97
C ILE A 106 -1.45 15.68 9.62
N LEU A 107 -2.29 15.83 8.60
CA LEU A 107 -2.82 17.13 8.19
C LEU A 107 -3.79 17.73 9.22
N GLN A 108 -4.67 16.91 9.79
CA GLN A 108 -5.55 17.32 10.89
C GLN A 108 -4.73 17.81 12.08
N ALA A 109 -3.72 17.03 12.49
CA ALA A 109 -2.85 17.38 13.60
C ALA A 109 -2.03 18.66 13.34
N LEU A 110 -1.39 18.78 12.18
CA LEU A 110 -0.62 19.99 11.81
C LEU A 110 -1.51 21.24 11.73
N ALA A 111 -2.79 21.09 11.38
CA ALA A 111 -3.76 22.17 11.37
C ALA A 111 -4.45 22.41 12.73
N ASN A 112 -4.07 21.69 13.80
CA ASN A 112 -4.76 21.68 15.11
C ASN A 112 -6.28 21.42 15.00
N LYS A 113 -6.69 20.64 14.00
CA LYS A 113 -8.07 20.14 13.86
C LYS A 113 -8.20 18.79 14.54
N ASP A 114 -9.39 18.47 15.01
CA ASP A 114 -9.65 17.16 15.59
C ASP A 114 -9.33 16.03 14.61
N ILE A 115 -8.79 14.94 15.14
CA ILE A 115 -8.50 13.72 14.39
C ILE A 115 -9.77 12.86 14.34
N THR A 116 -10.23 12.54 13.15
CA THR A 116 -11.45 11.74 12.93
C THR A 116 -11.10 10.25 12.88
N VAL A 117 -11.53 9.48 13.87
CA VAL A 117 -11.40 8.02 13.92
C VAL A 117 -12.76 7.38 13.67
N TYR A 118 -12.87 6.58 12.63
CA TYR A 118 -14.10 5.82 12.36
C TYR A 118 -14.18 4.56 13.24
N GLY A 119 -15.32 4.35 13.89
CA GLY A 119 -15.56 3.28 14.85
C GLY A 119 -14.88 3.54 16.19
N LYS A 120 -14.41 2.48 16.86
CA LYS A 120 -13.70 2.58 18.14
C LYS A 120 -12.18 2.76 17.99
N GLY A 121 -11.65 2.68 16.78
CA GLY A 121 -10.21 2.77 16.50
C GLY A 121 -9.39 1.52 16.84
N ASN A 122 -10.04 0.42 17.25
CA ASN A 122 -9.38 -0.84 17.62
C ASN A 122 -8.94 -1.67 16.40
N GLN A 123 -9.45 -1.36 15.22
CA GLN A 123 -9.04 -2.01 13.99
C GLN A 123 -7.55 -1.76 13.74
N THR A 124 -6.83 -2.82 13.34
CA THR A 124 -5.39 -2.75 13.11
C THR A 124 -5.07 -2.54 11.64
N ARG A 125 -3.96 -1.85 11.40
CA ARG A 125 -3.36 -1.69 10.08
C ARG A 125 -1.85 -1.83 10.20
N SER A 126 -1.26 -2.29 9.11
CA SER A 126 0.19 -2.42 8.97
C SER A 126 0.72 -1.33 8.04
N PHE A 127 1.74 -0.57 8.43
CA PHE A 127 2.28 0.54 7.62
C PHE A 127 3.77 0.35 7.32
N CYS A 128 4.11 0.27 6.04
CA CYS A 128 5.48 0.19 5.55
C CYS A 128 6.00 1.59 5.18
N TYR A 129 7.19 1.94 5.63
CA TYR A 129 7.80 3.22 5.25
C TYR A 129 8.34 3.14 3.81
N ILE A 130 8.24 4.24 3.06
CA ILE A 130 8.53 4.27 1.61
C ILE A 130 9.95 3.80 1.24
N ASP A 131 10.96 4.12 2.06
CA ASP A 131 12.35 3.70 1.78
C ASP A 131 12.50 2.17 1.87
N ASP A 132 11.77 1.52 2.78
CA ASP A 132 11.74 0.05 2.88
C ASP A 132 11.07 -0.56 1.65
N LEU A 133 9.93 -0.03 1.21
CA LEU A 133 9.27 -0.49 0.00
C LEU A 133 10.19 -0.36 -1.23
N ILE A 134 10.85 0.80 -1.40
CA ILE A 134 11.77 1.04 -2.52
C ILE A 134 12.90 0.00 -2.50
N SER A 135 13.48 -0.29 -1.34
CA SER A 135 14.52 -1.32 -1.25
C SER A 135 14.02 -2.70 -1.69
N GLY A 136 12.80 -3.10 -1.30
CA GLY A 136 12.19 -4.37 -1.72
C GLY A 136 11.90 -4.41 -3.24
N ILE A 137 11.46 -3.29 -3.81
CA ILE A 137 11.24 -3.15 -5.27
C ILE A 137 12.54 -3.37 -6.04
N LEU A 138 13.62 -2.71 -5.62
CA LEU A 138 14.93 -2.83 -6.28
C LEU A 138 15.46 -4.26 -6.19
N MET A 139 15.40 -4.87 -5.01
CA MET A 139 15.81 -6.26 -4.81
C MET A 139 15.00 -7.24 -5.66
N MET A 140 13.69 -7.04 -5.79
CA MET A 140 12.85 -7.89 -6.64
C MET A 140 13.15 -7.68 -8.14
N MET A 141 13.49 -6.46 -8.56
CA MET A 141 13.91 -6.20 -9.94
C MET A 141 15.25 -6.84 -10.29
N GLU A 142 16.17 -6.92 -9.34
CA GLU A 142 17.48 -7.56 -9.53
C GLU A 142 17.43 -9.08 -9.40
N LEU A 143 16.39 -9.64 -8.77
CA LEU A 143 16.29 -11.08 -8.54
C LEU A 143 16.11 -11.87 -9.84
N GLU A 144 17.09 -12.71 -10.16
CA GLU A 144 17.03 -13.63 -11.30
C GLU A 144 16.20 -14.88 -11.01
N ASN A 145 15.67 -15.50 -12.06
CA ASN A 145 14.97 -16.79 -12.02
C ASN A 145 13.77 -16.87 -11.04
N PHE A 146 13.17 -15.73 -10.70
CA PHE A 146 11.99 -15.65 -9.87
C PHE A 146 11.10 -14.48 -10.29
N SER A 147 9.81 -14.74 -10.45
CA SER A 147 8.85 -13.74 -10.96
C SER A 147 7.84 -13.26 -9.93
N GLY A 148 7.75 -13.90 -8.76
CA GLY A 148 6.76 -13.57 -7.74
C GLY A 148 5.50 -14.44 -7.84
N PRO A 149 4.38 -14.00 -7.21
CA PRO A 149 4.25 -12.74 -6.46
C PRO A 149 5.07 -12.73 -5.15
N ILE A 150 5.44 -11.55 -4.65
CA ILE A 150 5.99 -11.34 -3.30
C ILE A 150 5.23 -10.20 -2.61
N ASN A 151 4.83 -10.43 -1.36
CA ASN A 151 4.31 -9.39 -0.48
C ASN A 151 5.44 -8.46 -0.02
N LEU A 152 5.25 -7.16 -0.24
CA LEU A 152 6.11 -6.11 0.32
C LEU A 152 5.28 -5.25 1.26
N GLY A 153 5.64 -5.27 2.54
CA GLY A 153 4.95 -4.56 3.60
C GLY A 153 5.68 -4.68 4.93
N ASN A 154 5.08 -4.14 5.99
CA ASN A 154 5.61 -4.28 7.34
C ASN A 154 4.60 -5.12 8.15
N PRO A 155 4.97 -6.25 8.76
CA PRO A 155 4.04 -7.07 9.54
C PRO A 155 3.71 -6.47 10.91
N SER A 156 4.35 -5.37 11.31
CA SER A 156 4.03 -4.66 12.54
C SER A 156 2.71 -3.90 12.39
N GLU A 157 1.69 -4.45 13.02
CA GLU A 157 0.39 -3.81 13.15
C GLU A 157 0.38 -2.72 14.23
N ILE A 158 -0.52 -1.75 14.04
CA ILE A 158 -0.87 -0.72 15.00
C ILE A 158 -2.37 -0.46 14.91
N SER A 159 -3.03 -0.18 16.03
CA SER A 159 -4.43 0.25 16.00
C SER A 159 -4.57 1.67 15.44
N ILE A 160 -5.72 1.99 14.84
CA ILE A 160 -5.97 3.36 14.35
C ILE A 160 -5.91 4.37 15.50
N LEU A 161 -6.35 3.99 16.69
CA LEU A 161 -6.30 4.83 17.89
C LEU A 161 -4.85 5.13 18.32
N GLU A 162 -3.99 4.11 18.38
CA GLU A 162 -2.57 4.30 18.71
C GLU A 162 -1.87 5.16 17.64
N LEU A 163 -2.21 4.97 16.36
CA LEU A 163 -1.66 5.78 15.27
C LEU A 163 -2.02 7.26 15.43
N ALA A 164 -3.29 7.56 15.76
CA ALA A 164 -3.76 8.92 16.00
C ALA A 164 -2.99 9.57 17.16
N SER A 165 -2.89 8.88 18.29
CA SER A 165 -2.13 9.34 19.47
C SER A 165 -0.66 9.58 19.14
N GLU A 166 0.00 8.65 18.44
CA GLU A 166 1.41 8.79 18.05
C GLU A 166 1.62 10.00 17.14
N ILE A 167 0.69 10.31 16.23
CA ILE A 167 0.77 11.48 15.36
C ILE A 167 0.56 12.78 16.15
N ILE A 168 -0.38 12.84 17.10
CA ILE A 168 -0.57 14.00 17.97
C ILE A 168 0.73 14.31 18.73
N ASP A 169 1.31 13.28 19.36
CA ASP A 169 2.56 13.42 20.11
C ASP A 169 3.73 13.90 19.23
N LEU A 170 3.85 13.34 18.02
CA LEU A 170 4.95 13.69 17.10
C LEU A 170 4.80 15.07 16.47
N THR A 171 3.57 15.57 16.33
CA THR A 171 3.29 16.91 15.81
C THR A 171 3.28 17.98 16.89
N GLY A 172 3.13 17.60 18.17
CA GLY A 172 2.91 18.53 19.27
C GLY A 172 1.56 19.25 19.17
N SER A 173 0.58 18.64 18.51
CA SER A 173 -0.75 19.20 18.30
C SER A 173 -1.61 19.16 19.58
N ASN A 174 -2.58 20.07 19.69
CA ASN A 174 -3.65 20.02 20.70
C ASN A 174 -4.93 19.32 20.19
N SER A 175 -4.89 18.70 19.01
CA SER A 175 -6.00 17.97 18.41
C SER A 175 -6.59 16.94 19.37
N LYS A 176 -7.92 16.84 19.42
CA LYS A 176 -8.62 15.75 20.12
C LYS A 176 -8.93 14.63 19.13
N ILE A 177 -9.10 13.43 19.66
CA ILE A 177 -9.59 12.29 18.87
C ILE A 177 -11.11 12.28 18.97
N MET A 178 -11.77 12.37 17.81
CA MET A 178 -13.22 12.35 17.66
C MET A 178 -13.64 11.07 16.93
N TYR A 179 -14.76 10.48 17.34
CA TYR A 179 -15.25 9.23 16.79
C TYR A 179 -16.42 9.45 15.85
N GLU A 180 -16.39 8.81 14.68
CA GLU A 180 -17.46 8.79 13.70
C GLU A 180 -17.89 7.35 13.36
N ASP A 181 -19.05 7.17 12.73
CA ASP A 181 -19.55 5.84 12.36
C ASP A 181 -18.67 5.18 11.29
N LEU A 182 -18.48 3.85 11.38
CA LEU A 182 -17.69 3.10 10.40
C LEU A 182 -18.31 3.20 8.99
N PRO A 183 -17.52 3.55 7.96
CA PRO A 183 -17.95 3.39 6.58
C PRO A 183 -18.33 1.94 6.28
N ILE A 184 -19.35 1.77 5.45
CA ILE A 184 -19.72 0.47 4.89
C ILE A 184 -18.53 0.01 4.01
N ASP A 185 -18.04 -1.22 4.22
CA ASP A 185 -16.96 -1.88 3.44
C ASP A 185 -15.49 -1.47 3.71
N ASP A 186 -15.11 -1.01 4.91
CA ASP A 186 -13.68 -0.89 5.27
C ASP A 186 -13.13 -2.24 5.81
N PRO A 187 -12.12 -2.86 5.15
CA PRO A 187 -11.60 -4.16 5.56
C PRO A 187 -11.11 -4.14 7.01
N GLN A 188 -11.55 -5.08 7.84
CA GLN A 188 -11.28 -4.96 9.29
C GLN A 188 -9.81 -5.19 9.64
N MET A 189 -9.10 -6.06 8.92
CA MET A 189 -7.73 -6.45 9.24
C MET A 189 -6.89 -6.67 7.99
N ARG A 190 -5.63 -6.23 8.02
CA ARG A 190 -4.68 -6.45 6.92
C ARG A 190 -3.25 -6.45 7.45
N CYS A 191 -2.60 -7.60 7.36
CA CYS A 191 -1.24 -7.83 7.82
C CYS A 191 -0.50 -8.72 6.82
N PRO A 192 0.62 -8.24 6.24
CA PRO A 192 1.39 -9.02 5.28
C PRO A 192 2.15 -10.15 5.97
N ASP A 193 2.02 -11.38 5.46
CA ASP A 193 3.06 -12.37 5.65
C ASP A 193 4.20 -12.05 4.67
N ILE A 194 5.37 -11.70 5.21
CA ILE A 194 6.58 -11.35 4.45
C ILE A 194 7.63 -12.47 4.48
N SER A 195 7.26 -13.69 4.88
CA SER A 195 8.18 -14.83 4.95
C SER A 195 8.84 -15.13 3.60
N LEU A 196 8.10 -14.99 2.50
CA LEU A 196 8.64 -15.21 1.16
C LEU A 196 9.64 -14.11 0.76
N ALA A 197 9.37 -12.85 1.09
CA ALA A 197 10.29 -11.74 0.86
C ALA A 197 11.60 -11.94 1.63
N ASN A 198 11.52 -12.32 2.91
CA ASN A 198 12.70 -12.65 3.70
C ASN A 198 13.51 -13.80 3.07
N LYS A 199 12.83 -14.87 2.64
CA LYS A 199 13.50 -16.06 2.09
C LYS A 199 14.11 -15.84 0.72
N LYS A 200 13.44 -15.10 -0.17
CA LYS A 200 13.84 -14.95 -1.58
C LYS A 200 14.70 -13.72 -1.82
N LEU A 201 14.45 -12.65 -1.09
CA LEU A 201 15.17 -11.38 -1.24
C LEU A 201 16.17 -11.17 -0.11
N GLY A 202 16.02 -11.81 1.06
CA GLY A 202 16.73 -11.36 2.27
C GLY A 202 16.23 -9.99 2.73
N TRP A 203 14.98 -9.65 2.39
CA TRP A 203 14.39 -8.34 2.63
C TRP A 203 13.44 -8.37 3.83
N SER A 204 13.57 -7.35 4.67
CA SER A 204 12.65 -7.00 5.75
C SER A 204 12.66 -5.47 5.96
N PRO A 205 11.56 -4.87 6.44
CA PRO A 205 11.53 -3.45 6.76
C PRO A 205 12.51 -3.12 7.89
N LYS A 206 13.29 -2.05 7.71
CA LYS A 206 14.32 -1.60 8.65
C LYS A 206 13.95 -0.32 9.39
N PHE A 207 13.06 0.49 8.83
CA PHE A 207 12.63 1.71 9.49
C PHE A 207 11.53 1.41 10.51
N ASP A 208 11.74 1.87 11.74
CA ASP A 208 10.66 1.94 12.70
C ASP A 208 9.61 2.96 12.24
N ARG A 209 8.35 2.71 12.60
CA ARG A 209 7.22 3.54 12.20
C ARG A 209 7.39 5.00 12.65
N LYS A 210 7.89 5.23 13.87
CA LYS A 210 8.06 6.57 14.45
C LYS A 210 9.04 7.41 13.64
N THR A 211 10.15 6.83 13.20
CA THR A 211 11.12 7.47 12.31
C THR A 211 10.49 7.81 10.96
N GLY A 212 9.74 6.89 10.37
CA GLY A 212 9.00 7.14 9.12
C GLY A 212 7.98 8.28 9.27
N LEU A 213 7.23 8.30 10.39
CA LEU A 213 6.22 9.33 10.67
C LEU A 213 6.85 10.70 10.83
N LYS A 214 7.94 10.84 11.60
CA LYS A 214 8.68 12.11 11.74
C LYS A 214 9.10 12.69 10.39
N LYS A 215 9.66 11.87 9.50
CA LYS A 215 10.04 12.31 8.15
C LYS A 215 8.83 12.76 7.32
N THR A 216 7.72 12.02 7.42
CA THR A 216 6.48 12.31 6.70
C THR A 216 5.81 13.58 7.20
N ILE A 217 5.72 13.77 8.52
CA ILE A 217 5.22 14.99 9.17
C ILE A 217 6.03 16.20 8.73
N LYS A 218 7.36 16.11 8.77
CA LYS A 218 8.24 17.20 8.32
C LYS A 218 7.98 17.59 6.86
N TYR A 219 7.71 16.61 6.00
CA TYR A 219 7.34 16.88 4.60
C TYR A 219 6.02 17.66 4.51
N PHE A 220 4.96 17.19 5.16
CA PHE A 220 3.65 17.87 5.13
C PHE A 220 3.69 19.26 5.77
N ASP A 221 4.39 19.43 6.90
CA ASP A 221 4.60 20.74 7.53
C ASP A 221 5.30 21.71 6.57
N SER A 222 6.33 21.24 5.85
CA SER A 222 7.00 22.06 4.84
C SER A 222 6.11 22.41 3.63
N LEU A 223 5.15 21.55 3.30
CA LEU A 223 4.20 21.77 2.20
C LEU A 223 3.17 22.84 2.60
N LEU A 224 2.56 22.70 3.79
CA LEU A 224 1.58 23.64 4.32
C LEU A 224 2.17 25.05 4.47
N LYS A 225 3.42 25.15 4.94
CA LYS A 225 4.13 26.43 5.03
C LYS A 225 4.37 27.09 3.68
N LYS A 226 4.48 26.33 2.59
CA LYS A 226 4.63 26.86 1.23
C LYS A 226 3.32 27.28 0.59
N GLU A 227 2.20 26.68 0.98
CA GLU A 227 0.87 27.08 0.49
C GLU A 227 0.31 28.31 1.24
N LEU A 228 0.86 28.62 2.42
CA LEU A 228 0.50 29.79 3.23
C LEU A 228 1.34 31.05 2.92
N ILE A 229 2.36 30.95 2.06
CA ILE A 229 3.21 32.05 1.59
C ILE A 229 2.89 32.31 0.11
#